data_AF-A0AAN8Q462-F1
#
_entry.id   AF-A0AAN8Q462-F1
#
_cell.length_a   1.000
_cell.length_b   1.000
_cell.length_c   1.000
_cell.angle_alpha   90.00
_cell.angle_beta   90.00
_cell.angle_gamma   90.00
#
_symmetry.space_group_name_H-M   'P 1'
#
loop_
_entity.id
_entity.type
_entity.pdbx_description
1 polymer ?
#
loop_
_entity_poly.entity_id
_entity_poly.type
_entity_poly.pdbx_seq_one_letter_code
_entity_poly.pdbx_strand_id
1 'polypeptide(L)'
;MQKLVIALVLVAAVMMVEVTGQDSMLAPPDRPSEFRSPDELRRYLKALNEYYAIVGRPRFGRSVNKRSADNFLFKTAKKLE
;
A
#
# COMPACT_ATOMS: atom_id res chain seq x y z
N MET A 1 9.27 -23.66 -40.29
CA MET A 1 8.08 -22.82 -40.12
C MET A 1 7.31 -23.12 -38.84
N GLN A 2 6.92 -24.37 -38.58
CA GLN A 2 6.09 -24.73 -37.42
C GLN A 2 6.69 -24.34 -36.05
N LYS A 3 8.00 -24.52 -35.84
CA LYS A 3 8.68 -24.11 -34.60
C LYS A 3 8.64 -22.59 -34.35
N LEU A 4 8.75 -21.80 -35.42
CA LEU A 4 8.66 -20.34 -35.34
C LEU A 4 7.23 -19.88 -35.04
N VAL A 5 6.24 -20.53 -35.64
CA VAL A 5 4.82 -20.27 -35.36
C VAL A 5 4.49 -20.59 -33.90
N ILE A 6 4.96 -21.73 -33.38
CA ILE A 6 4.76 -22.10 -31.97
C ILE A 6 5.44 -21.09 -31.03
N ALA A 7 6.67 -20.67 -31.34
CA ALA A 7 7.36 -19.66 -30.54
C ALA A 7 6.60 -18.32 -30.54
N LEU A 8 6.06 -17.89 -31.69
CA LEU A 8 5.31 -16.65 -31.82
C LEU A 8 3.98 -16.71 -31.06
N VAL A 9 3.28 -17.85 -31.10
CA VAL A 9 2.06 -18.09 -30.31
C VAL A 9 2.35 -18.07 -28.81
N LEU A 10 3.45 -18.69 -28.36
CA LEU A 10 3.86 -18.65 -26.95
C LEU A 10 4.16 -17.23 -26.48
N VAL A 11 4.90 -16.45 -27.27
CA VAL A 11 5.21 -15.06 -26.95
C VAL A 11 3.93 -14.22 -26.88
N ALA A 12 3.00 -14.41 -27.83
CA ALA A 12 1.71 -13.71 -27.82
C ALA A 12 0.85 -14.10 -26.60
N ALA A 13 0.86 -15.37 -26.21
CA ALA A 13 0.14 -15.83 -25.01
C ALA A 13 0.70 -15.22 -23.73
N VAL A 14 2.03 -15.16 -23.58
CA VAL A 14 2.68 -14.53 -22.42
C VAL A 14 2.36 -13.03 -22.35
N MET A 15 2.41 -12.33 -23.49
CA MET A 15 2.06 -10.91 -23.55
C MET A 15 0.60 -10.63 -23.12
N MET A 16 -0.34 -11.49 -23.52
CA MET A 16 -1.75 -11.34 -23.12
C MET A 16 -1.97 -11.53 -21.62
N VAL A 17 -1.24 -12.45 -20.98
CA VAL A 17 -1.32 -12.69 -19.52
C VAL A 17 -0.91 -11.44 -18.75
N GLU A 18 0.20 -10.80 -19.14
CA GLU A 18 0.70 -9.57 -18.49
C GLU A 18 -0.29 -8.41 -18.62
N VAL A 19 -0.91 -8.21 -19.79
CA VAL A 19 -1.87 -7.11 -20.04
C VAL A 19 -3.14 -7.27 -19.19
N THR A 20 -3.60 -8.50 -18.96
CA THR A 20 -4.80 -8.75 -18.14
C THR A 20 -4.55 -8.79 -16.63
N GLY A 21 -3.28 -8.92 -16.20
CA GLY A 21 -2.92 -9.09 -14.80
C GLY A 21 -2.75 -7.79 -14.00
N GLN A 22 -2.66 -6.63 -14.66
CA GLN A 22 -2.30 -5.38 -13.98
C GLN A 22 -3.46 -4.71 -13.22
N ASP A 23 -4.70 -4.87 -13.68
CA ASP A 23 -5.84 -4.16 -13.09
C ASP A 23 -6.20 -4.64 -11.67
N SER A 24 -5.94 -5.90 -11.36
CA SER A 24 -6.22 -6.45 -10.02
C SER A 24 -5.15 -6.10 -9.00
N MET A 25 -3.91 -5.82 -9.44
CA MET A 25 -2.79 -5.56 -8.53
C MET A 25 -2.88 -4.18 -7.85
N LEU A 26 -3.63 -3.25 -8.45
CA LEU A 26 -3.85 -1.88 -7.94
C LEU A 26 -5.30 -1.65 -7.49
N ALA A 27 -6.09 -2.71 -7.34
CA ALA A 27 -7.40 -2.62 -6.72
C ALA A 27 -7.24 -2.58 -5.18
N PRO A 28 -8.06 -1.80 -4.45
CA PRO A 28 -8.10 -1.89 -2.99
C PRO A 28 -8.44 -3.33 -2.57
N PRO A 29 -7.83 -3.85 -1.48
CA PRO A 29 -8.20 -5.16 -0.97
C PRO A 29 -9.67 -5.18 -0.55
N ASP A 30 -10.37 -6.25 -0.91
CA ASP A 30 -11.79 -6.44 -0.58
C ASP A 30 -11.99 -6.39 0.94
N ARG A 31 -12.90 -5.52 1.37
CA ARG A 31 -13.25 -5.37 2.78
C ARG A 31 -14.36 -6.35 3.12
N PRO A 32 -14.12 -7.33 4.01
CA PRO A 32 -15.20 -8.21 4.48
C PRO A 32 -16.25 -7.41 5.26
N SER A 33 -17.51 -7.86 5.24
CA SER A 33 -18.62 -7.22 5.98
C SER A 33 -18.40 -7.22 7.49
N GLU A 34 -17.70 -8.24 7.99
CA GLU A 34 -17.34 -8.44 9.38
C GLU A 34 -15.99 -9.18 9.46
N PHE A 35 -15.17 -8.89 10.47
CA PHE A 35 -13.96 -9.67 10.76
C PHE A 35 -14.31 -10.74 11.79
N ARG A 36 -14.17 -12.01 11.44
CA ARG A 36 -14.52 -13.14 12.32
C ARG A 36 -13.41 -13.56 13.25
N SER A 37 -12.19 -13.05 13.02
CA SER A 37 -11.02 -13.32 13.87
C SER A 37 -10.07 -12.13 13.92
N PRO A 38 -9.26 -11.99 15.00
CA PRO A 38 -8.22 -10.97 15.07
C PRO A 38 -7.16 -11.14 13.99
N ASP A 39 -6.90 -12.38 13.55
CA ASP A 39 -5.92 -12.64 12.50
C ASP A 39 -6.41 -12.22 11.12
N GLU A 40 -7.70 -12.32 10.85
CA GLU A 40 -8.32 -11.80 9.62
C GLU A 40 -8.18 -10.28 9.54
N LEU A 41 -8.43 -9.58 10.65
CA LEU A 41 -8.21 -8.13 10.74
C LEU A 41 -6.74 -7.78 10.48
N ARG A 42 -5.79 -8.50 11.11
CA ARG A 42 -4.35 -8.27 10.91
C ARG A 42 -3.95 -8.46 9.45
N ARG A 43 -4.45 -9.51 8.80
CA ARG A 43 -4.19 -9.77 7.37
C ARG A 43 -4.74 -8.65 6.50
N TYR A 44 -5.97 -8.21 6.74
CA TYR A 44 -6.59 -7.12 6.01
C TYR A 44 -5.81 -5.80 6.16
N LEU A 45 -5.43 -5.44 7.39
CA LEU A 45 -4.64 -4.22 7.63
C LEU A 45 -3.27 -4.27 6.97
N LYS A 46 -2.63 -5.45 6.92
CA LYS A 46 -1.37 -5.65 6.21
C LYS A 46 -1.53 -5.41 4.71
N ALA A 47 -2.53 -6.05 4.09
CA ALA A 47 -2.83 -5.87 2.66
C ALA A 47 -3.19 -4.41 2.34
N LEU A 48 -3.95 -3.75 3.22
CA LEU A 48 -4.31 -2.34 3.08
C LEU A 48 -3.07 -1.42 3.14
N ASN A 49 -2.13 -1.71 4.03
CA ASN A 49 -0.89 -0.95 4.14
C ASN A 49 -0.02 -1.11 2.87
N GLU A 50 0.11 -2.34 2.37
CA GLU A 50 0.84 -2.63 1.12
C GLU A 50 0.22 -1.91 -0.08
N TYR A 51 -1.12 -1.93 -0.17
CA TYR A 51 -1.87 -1.19 -1.18
C TYR A 51 -1.54 0.32 -1.16
N TYR A 52 -1.64 0.96 0.02
CA TYR A 52 -1.35 2.39 0.13
C TYR A 52 0.14 2.73 0.03
N ALA A 53 1.05 1.79 0.27
CA ALA A 53 2.48 1.99 0.04
C ALA A 53 2.79 2.14 -1.47
N ILE A 54 2.00 1.49 -2.33
CA ILE A 54 2.15 1.52 -3.79
C ILE A 54 1.31 2.65 -4.40
N VAL A 55 0.03 2.75 -4.03
CA VAL A 55 -0.94 3.69 -4.65
C VAL A 55 -0.98 5.05 -3.94
N GLY A 56 -0.66 5.08 -2.65
CA GLY A 56 -0.73 6.30 -1.85
C GLY A 56 0.28 7.35 -2.31
N ARG A 57 -0.18 8.60 -2.46
CA ARG A 57 0.75 9.73 -2.68
C ARG A 57 1.68 9.88 -1.47
N PRO A 58 3.00 9.97 -1.66
CA PRO A 58 3.94 10.25 -0.58
C PRO A 58 3.51 11.50 0.20
N ARG A 59 3.16 11.32 1.47
CA ARG A 59 2.84 12.44 2.37
C ARG A 59 4.09 12.80 3.13
N PHE A 60 4.92 13.64 2.53
CA PHE A 60 5.98 14.31 3.27
C PHE A 60 5.31 15.23 4.28
N GLY A 61 5.48 14.93 5.56
CA GLY A 61 4.90 15.75 6.63
C GLY A 61 5.31 17.20 6.43
N ARG A 62 4.34 18.13 6.46
CA ARG A 62 4.67 19.49 6.91
C ARG A 62 5.23 19.30 8.31
N SER A 63 6.46 19.77 8.53
CA SER A 63 7.23 19.60 9.76
C SER A 63 6.30 19.47 10.96
N VAL A 64 6.45 18.40 11.75
CA VAL A 64 5.76 18.23 13.03
C VAL A 64 5.75 19.59 13.70
N ASN A 65 4.55 20.15 13.79
CA ASN A 65 4.29 21.56 14.02
C ASN A 65 5.21 22.03 15.14
N LYS A 66 6.20 22.90 14.85
CA LYS A 66 7.19 23.38 15.85
C LYS A 66 6.51 23.84 17.15
N ARG A 67 5.27 24.33 17.03
CA ARG A 67 4.35 24.70 18.12
C ARG A 67 4.11 23.61 19.17
N SER A 68 4.09 22.33 18.80
CA SER A 68 3.89 21.23 19.75
C SER A 68 5.15 20.94 20.58
N ALA A 69 6.34 21.10 19.98
CA ALA A 69 7.61 20.98 20.69
C ALA A 69 7.85 22.18 21.62
N ASP A 70 7.54 23.40 21.16
CA ASP A 70 7.65 24.61 21.98
C ASP A 70 6.73 24.55 23.20
N ASN A 71 5.48 24.09 23.04
CA ASN A 71 4.56 23.92 24.17
C ASN A 71 5.04 22.85 25.17
N PHE A 72 5.69 21.78 24.72
CA PHE A 72 6.24 20.76 25.61
C PHE A 72 7.46 21.30 26.38
N LEU A 73 8.37 22.00 25.71
CA LEU A 73 9.55 22.61 26.34
C LEU A 73 9.14 23.67 27.37
N PHE A 74 8.20 24.55 27.00
CA PHE A 74 7.71 25.60 27.90
C PHE A 74 7.00 25.01 29.12
N LYS A 75 6.21 23.94 28.95
CA LYS A 75 5.54 23.24 30.05
C LYS A 75 6.52 22.53 30.98
N THR A 76 7.62 22.02 30.45
CA THR A 76 8.67 21.36 31.24
C THR A 76 9.47 22.39 32.04
N ALA A 77 9.80 23.54 31.44
CA ALA A 77 10.51 24.62 32.12
C ALA A 77 9.71 25.18 33.32
N LYS A 78 8.40 25.37 33.16
CA LYS A 78 7.52 25.89 34.23
C LYS A 78 7.23 24.91 35.38
N LYS A 79 7.65 23.65 35.26
CA LYS A 79 7.49 22.62 36.30
C LYS A 79 8.73 22.51 37.21
N LEU A 80 9.82 23.15 36.82
CA LEU A 80 11.10 23.16 37.52
C LEU A 80 11.31 24.43 38.37
N GLU A 81 10.42 25.42 38.25
CA GLU A 81 10.23 26.54 39.21
C GLU A 81 9.22 26.14 40.29
#